data_AF-A0A3R6GYJ9-F1
#
_entry.id   AF-A0A3R6GYJ9-F1
#
_cell.length_a   1.000
_cell.length_b   1.000
_cell.length_c   1.000
_cell.angle_alpha   90.00
_cell.angle_beta   90.00
_cell.angle_gamma   90.00
#
_symmetry.space_group_name_H-M   'P 1'
#
loop_
_entity.id
_entity.type
_entity.pdbx_description
1 polymer ?
#
loop_
_entity_poly.entity_id
_entity_poly.type
_entity_poly.pdbx_seq_one_letter_code
_entity_poly.pdbx_strand_id
1 'polypeptide(L)'
;MNTNDFYELKKSYDTSQMPEKEVIKMKEKMNQAKAEKKNKHNKTIITRIWVGAAAAIAAFVILPNTSPSVAYAMEQIPLLGNLIEVVTFRDYQYSSDRNNADVNVPKLVPETVASTEITTEEPVGENLKKSTDEINAEIEKISDSLIAEFKQNMNNEGYQDIMIKHEVINTTDDYFTLKLMCYQAAGSGYEMDYYYTIDLKTGERLALKDLFKEGSDYITPISENIKSQMRGQMDADENVSYWLDDTEVPEWNFTSINDDTSFYINADGNLVISFNEGDVGPMSMGVVEFTIPHDVIADILK
;
A
#
# COMPACT_ATOMS: atom_id res chain seq x y z
N MET A 1 24.91 -21.15 13.47
CA MET A 1 25.34 -19.97 12.67
C MET A 1 26.73 -19.57 13.13
N ASN A 2 27.70 -19.54 12.21
CA ASN A 2 29.08 -19.19 12.52
C ASN A 2 29.27 -17.67 12.34
N THR A 3 30.14 -17.05 13.14
CA THR A 3 30.41 -15.60 13.13
C THR A 3 30.94 -15.04 11.80
N ASN A 4 31.38 -15.90 10.87
CA ASN A 4 31.79 -15.50 9.52
C ASN A 4 30.60 -15.15 8.61
N ASP A 5 29.44 -15.79 8.80
CA ASP A 5 28.26 -15.56 7.96
C ASP A 5 27.70 -14.14 8.20
N PHE A 6 27.81 -13.65 9.44
CA PHE A 6 27.42 -12.30 9.83
C PHE A 6 28.32 -11.22 9.23
N TYR A 7 29.61 -11.52 9.05
CA TYR A 7 30.57 -10.59 8.43
C TYR A 7 30.40 -10.51 6.92
N GLU A 8 30.02 -11.60 6.25
CA GLU A 8 29.70 -11.56 4.82
C GLU A 8 28.37 -10.86 4.54
N LEU A 9 27.34 -11.07 5.37
CA LEU A 9 26.07 -10.33 5.33
C LEU A 9 26.26 -8.82 5.51
N LYS A 10 27.15 -8.41 6.42
CA LYS A 10 27.49 -6.99 6.60
C LYS A 10 28.24 -6.41 5.39
N LYS A 11 29.11 -7.22 4.78
CA LYS A 11 29.90 -6.79 3.61
C LYS A 11 29.05 -6.69 2.34
N SER A 12 28.02 -7.53 2.17
CA SER A 12 27.07 -7.40 1.07
C SER A 12 26.15 -6.18 1.23
N TYR A 13 25.78 -5.85 2.48
CA TYR A 13 25.02 -4.64 2.83
C TYR A 13 25.79 -3.35 2.49
N ASP A 14 27.11 -3.33 2.67
CA ASP A 14 27.98 -2.19 2.38
C ASP A 14 28.35 -2.03 0.88
N THR A 15 27.92 -2.95 0.00
CA THR A 15 28.30 -2.94 -1.44
C THR A 15 27.19 -2.58 -2.43
N SER A 16 26.00 -2.17 -2.00
CA SER A 16 25.03 -1.51 -2.89
C SER A 16 25.51 -0.09 -3.24
N GLN A 17 26.40 0.01 -4.22
CA GLN A 17 26.91 1.28 -4.70
C GLN A 17 26.08 1.77 -5.88
N MET A 18 25.41 2.91 -5.67
CA MET A 18 24.79 3.75 -6.70
C MET A 18 25.74 3.87 -7.92
N PRO A 19 25.26 3.77 -9.18
CA PRO A 19 26.12 3.79 -10.36
C PRO A 19 27.08 4.99 -10.34
N GLU A 20 28.35 4.80 -10.68
CA GLU A 20 29.38 5.86 -10.57
C GLU A 20 28.95 7.18 -11.22
N LYS A 21 28.23 7.14 -12.34
CA LYS A 21 27.70 8.34 -13.01
C LYS A 21 26.74 9.14 -12.14
N GLU A 22 25.91 8.49 -11.35
CA GLU A 22 24.97 9.12 -10.43
C GLU A 22 25.70 9.64 -9.19
N VAL A 23 26.71 8.90 -8.70
CA VAL A 23 27.60 9.36 -7.61
C VAL A 23 28.40 10.60 -8.04
N ILE A 24 28.88 10.62 -9.28
CA ILE A 24 29.59 11.76 -9.87
C ILE A 24 28.63 12.94 -10.01
N LYS A 25 27.43 12.74 -10.56
CA LYS A 25 26.43 13.81 -10.70
C LYS A 25 25.98 14.38 -9.35
N MET A 26 25.87 13.52 -8.33
CA MET A 26 25.62 13.93 -6.94
C MET A 26 26.79 14.73 -6.38
N LYS A 27 28.03 14.24 -6.52
CA LYS A 27 29.25 14.93 -6.07
C LYS A 27 29.45 16.26 -6.79
N GLU A 28 29.14 16.36 -8.08
CA GLU A 28 29.20 17.58 -8.87
C GLU A 28 28.19 18.62 -8.35
N LYS A 29 26.93 18.21 -8.13
CA LYS A 29 25.92 19.08 -7.52
C LYS A 29 26.31 19.53 -6.11
N MET A 30 26.88 18.63 -5.29
CA MET A 30 27.40 18.97 -3.96
C MET A 30 28.57 19.96 -4.01
N ASN A 31 29.47 19.80 -4.98
CA ASN A 31 30.63 20.67 -5.14
C ASN A 31 30.23 22.04 -5.71
N GLN A 32 29.27 22.09 -6.63
CA GLN A 32 28.67 23.33 -7.12
C GLN A 32 28.01 24.10 -5.95
N ALA A 33 27.20 23.42 -5.13
CA ALA A 33 26.59 24.03 -3.94
C ALA A 33 27.61 24.52 -2.91
N LYS A 34 28.74 23.82 -2.73
CA LYS A 34 29.84 24.24 -1.84
C LYS A 34 30.61 25.44 -2.40
N ALA A 35 30.84 25.49 -3.71
CA ALA A 35 31.54 26.59 -4.36
C ALA A 35 30.72 27.88 -4.33
N GLU A 36 29.40 27.78 -4.54
CA GLU A 36 28.46 28.89 -4.41
C GLU A 36 28.39 29.44 -2.97
N LYS A 37 28.53 28.58 -1.95
CA LYS A 37 28.66 28.98 -0.54
C LYS A 37 29.94 29.77 -0.25
N LYS A 38 31.09 29.40 -0.85
CA LYS A 38 32.39 30.00 -0.54
C LYS A 38 32.55 31.41 -1.14
N ASN A 39 31.93 31.67 -2.30
CA ASN A 39 31.99 32.98 -2.96
C ASN A 39 31.11 34.07 -2.32
N LYS A 40 30.22 33.74 -1.37
CA LYS A 40 29.33 34.72 -0.71
C LYS A 40 29.86 35.31 0.61
N HIS A 41 31.07 34.95 1.05
CA HIS A 41 31.57 35.34 2.38
C HIS A 41 32.27 36.70 2.49
N ASN A 42 32.36 37.50 1.41
CA ASN A 42 33.14 38.75 1.42
C ASN A 42 32.40 40.04 1.04
N LYS A 43 31.06 40.11 1.07
CA LYS A 43 30.35 41.39 0.95
C LYS A 43 29.16 41.53 1.90
N THR A 44 29.17 42.67 2.57
CA THR A 44 28.39 43.10 3.72
C THR A 44 26.95 43.50 3.35
N ILE A 45 26.02 43.29 4.31
CA ILE A 45 24.68 43.89 4.50
C ILE A 45 23.56 43.46 3.52
N ILE A 46 22.50 42.86 4.10
CA ILE A 46 21.05 43.15 3.95
C ILE A 46 20.21 41.84 4.07
N THR A 47 19.51 41.74 5.21
CA THR A 47 18.24 41.05 5.55
C THR A 47 17.92 39.61 5.14
N ARG A 48 17.59 38.82 6.18
CA ARG A 48 16.54 37.80 6.29
C ARG A 48 16.49 36.71 5.20
N ILE A 49 16.95 35.50 5.56
CA ILE A 49 16.18 34.26 5.72
C ILE A 49 17.22 33.19 6.09
N TRP A 50 17.14 32.65 7.31
CA TRP A 50 17.88 31.47 7.70
C TRP A 50 17.18 30.25 7.07
N VAL A 51 17.69 29.76 5.94
CA VAL A 51 17.36 28.40 5.47
C VAL A 51 18.40 27.47 6.09
N GLY A 52 17.98 26.73 7.12
CA GLY A 52 18.71 25.58 7.62
C GLY A 52 18.97 24.60 6.48
N ALA A 53 20.17 24.06 6.40
CA ALA A 53 20.49 23.01 5.45
C ALA A 53 20.48 21.70 6.24
N ALA A 54 19.45 20.86 6.09
CA ALA A 54 19.55 19.50 6.59
C ALA A 54 20.52 18.70 5.72
N ALA A 55 21.22 17.78 6.39
CA ALA A 55 21.96 16.74 5.73
C ALA A 55 20.94 15.76 5.11
N ALA A 56 20.86 15.72 3.78
CA ALA A 56 20.11 14.67 3.10
C ALA A 56 20.83 13.33 3.32
N ILE A 57 20.22 12.42 4.08
CA ILE A 57 20.62 11.02 4.14
C ILE A 57 19.80 10.32 3.05
N ALA A 58 20.45 10.02 1.93
CA ALA A 58 19.86 9.27 0.86
C ALA A 58 20.31 7.80 0.97
N ALA A 59 19.45 6.92 1.46
CA ALA A 59 19.62 5.47 1.35
C ALA A 59 18.74 4.98 0.19
N PHE A 60 19.21 5.19 -1.04
CA PHE A 60 18.58 4.56 -2.21
C PHE A 60 18.98 3.08 -2.24
N VAL A 61 18.24 2.22 -1.55
CA VAL A 61 18.31 0.78 -1.81
C VAL A 61 17.36 0.47 -2.97
N ILE A 62 17.66 1.00 -4.16
CA ILE A 62 17.02 0.48 -5.37
C ILE A 62 17.64 -0.91 -5.56
N LEU A 63 16.98 -1.97 -5.08
CA LEU A 63 17.35 -3.33 -5.44
C LEU A 63 17.20 -3.45 -6.96
N PRO A 64 18.31 -3.44 -7.73
CA PRO A 64 18.20 -3.45 -9.17
C PRO A 64 17.77 -4.85 -9.58
N ASN A 65 16.65 -4.92 -10.31
CA ASN A 65 16.26 -6.09 -11.08
C ASN A 65 17.23 -6.24 -12.27
N THR A 66 18.46 -6.67 -11.99
CA THR A 66 19.49 -6.95 -13.01
C THR A 66 20.35 -8.17 -12.65
N SER A 67 19.73 -9.31 -12.36
CA SER A 67 20.21 -10.63 -12.77
C SER A 67 19.18 -11.70 -12.37
N PRO A 68 19.14 -12.88 -13.03
CA PRO A 68 18.33 -14.03 -12.59
C PRO A 68 18.71 -14.59 -11.20
N SER A 69 19.57 -13.92 -10.45
CA SER A 69 20.16 -14.39 -9.19
C SER A 69 20.43 -13.22 -8.24
N VAL A 70 19.40 -12.43 -7.92
CA VAL A 70 19.49 -11.40 -6.87
C VAL A 70 18.89 -11.96 -5.60
N ALA A 71 19.71 -12.01 -4.54
CA ALA A 71 19.29 -12.42 -3.21
C ALA A 71 18.27 -11.42 -2.66
N TYR A 72 17.09 -11.95 -2.34
CA TYR A 72 16.02 -11.24 -1.65
C TYR A 72 16.52 -10.75 -0.28
N ALA A 73 16.37 -9.45 0.00
CA ALA A 73 16.27 -9.00 1.37
C ALA A 73 14.87 -9.40 1.86
N MET A 74 14.71 -10.67 2.22
CA MET A 74 13.49 -11.19 2.81
C MET A 74 13.44 -10.67 4.24
N GLU A 75 12.55 -9.71 4.52
CA GLU A 75 11.95 -9.74 5.84
C GLU A 75 11.03 -10.97 5.82
N GLN A 76 11.57 -12.11 6.28
CA GLN A 76 10.79 -13.34 6.41
C GLN A 76 9.79 -13.09 7.53
N ILE A 77 8.59 -12.64 7.19
CA ILE A 77 7.42 -12.84 8.05
C ILE A 77 7.14 -14.36 7.96
N PRO A 78 7.39 -15.15 9.02
CA PRO A 78 7.24 -16.59 8.93
C PRO A 78 5.75 -16.94 8.88
N LEU A 79 5.37 -17.61 7.78
CA LEU A 79 4.21 -18.49 7.56
C LEU A 79 2.80 -17.87 7.67
N LEU A 80 1.96 -18.10 6.64
CA LEU A 80 0.73 -18.91 6.75
C LEU A 80 -0.06 -18.90 5.41
N GLY A 81 -0.23 -20.10 4.84
CA GLY A 81 -0.97 -20.38 3.60
C GLY A 81 -0.03 -20.96 2.53
N ASN A 82 0.03 -22.29 2.37
CA ASN A 82 0.97 -23.09 1.56
C ASN A 82 1.06 -22.76 0.04
N LEU A 83 0.56 -21.60 -0.41
CA LEU A 83 0.37 -21.28 -1.82
C LEU A 83 0.87 -19.89 -2.22
N ILE A 84 0.96 -18.91 -1.31
CA ILE A 84 1.32 -17.52 -1.67
C ILE A 84 2.34 -16.97 -0.66
N GLU A 85 3.48 -16.55 -1.18
CA GLU A 85 4.49 -15.77 -0.46
C GLU A 85 4.36 -14.29 -0.81
N VAL A 86 4.43 -13.41 0.20
CA VAL A 86 4.50 -11.96 0.00
C VAL A 86 5.93 -11.50 0.22
N VAL A 87 6.55 -10.97 -0.83
CA VAL A 87 7.92 -10.46 -0.78
C VAL A 87 7.94 -8.96 -1.08
N THR A 88 8.90 -8.23 -0.51
CA THR A 88 9.10 -6.83 -0.88
C THR A 88 9.80 -6.74 -2.24
N PHE A 89 9.09 -6.21 -3.23
CA PHE A 89 9.61 -5.97 -4.58
C PHE A 89 10.43 -4.68 -4.67
N ARG A 90 9.99 -3.63 -3.97
CA ARG A 90 10.74 -2.37 -3.88
C ARG A 90 10.68 -1.86 -2.45
N ASP A 91 11.85 -1.60 -1.90
CA ASP A 91 12.02 -0.93 -0.61
C ASP A 91 12.84 0.34 -0.85
N TYR A 92 12.24 1.50 -0.61
CA TYR A 92 12.90 2.77 -0.80
C TYR A 92 12.45 3.78 0.23
N GLN A 93 13.45 4.36 0.91
CA GLN A 93 13.28 5.45 1.84
C GLN A 93 14.01 6.69 1.35
N TYR A 94 13.36 7.83 1.50
CA TYR A 94 13.96 9.13 1.20
C TYR A 94 13.49 10.17 2.19
N SER A 95 14.42 11.02 2.61
CA SER A 95 14.08 12.15 3.46
C SER A 95 14.98 13.34 3.11
N SER A 96 14.35 14.51 3.09
CA SER A 96 14.96 15.82 2.89
C SER A 96 14.20 16.84 3.75
N ASP A 97 14.63 18.10 3.76
CA ASP A 97 13.95 19.17 4.50
C ASP A 97 12.45 19.30 4.17
N ARG A 98 12.02 18.93 2.95
CA ARG A 98 10.65 19.15 2.47
C ARG A 98 9.95 17.90 1.94
N ASN A 99 10.67 16.82 1.72
CA ASN A 99 10.09 15.66 1.04
C ASN A 99 10.50 14.39 1.77
N ASN A 100 9.53 13.54 2.10
CA ASN A 100 9.78 12.20 2.61
C ASN A 100 9.05 11.13 1.78
N ALA A 101 9.68 9.96 1.67
CA ALA A 101 9.08 8.77 1.08
C ALA A 101 9.43 7.56 1.94
N ASP A 102 8.42 6.77 2.29
CA ASP A 102 8.53 5.47 2.96
C ASP A 102 7.79 4.42 2.12
N VAL A 103 8.50 3.78 1.18
CA VAL A 103 7.89 2.96 0.13
C VAL A 103 8.34 1.51 0.28
N ASN A 104 7.38 0.65 0.59
CA ASN A 104 7.50 -0.80 0.64
C ASN A 104 6.43 -1.43 -0.26
N VAL A 105 6.80 -1.72 -1.50
CA VAL A 105 5.90 -2.31 -2.52
C VAL A 105 5.95 -3.83 -2.42
N PRO A 106 4.85 -4.51 -2.11
CA PRO A 106 4.80 -5.97 -2.08
C PRO A 106 4.75 -6.56 -3.48
N LYS A 107 5.09 -7.85 -3.56
CA LYS A 107 4.83 -8.72 -4.69
C LYS A 107 4.41 -10.08 -4.19
N LEU A 108 3.32 -10.57 -4.77
CA LEU A 108 2.80 -11.90 -4.54
C LEU A 108 3.58 -12.89 -5.41
N VAL A 109 4.18 -13.88 -4.78
CA VAL A 109 4.87 -14.99 -5.43
C VAL A 109 4.08 -16.25 -5.09
N PRO A 110 3.41 -16.89 -6.07
CA PRO A 110 2.83 -18.19 -5.80
C PRO A 110 3.97 -19.14 -5.46
N GLU A 111 3.84 -19.90 -4.37
CA GLU A 111 4.73 -21.03 -4.11
C GLU A 111 4.53 -22.01 -5.27
N THR A 112 5.40 -21.96 -6.27
CA THR A 112 5.51 -23.05 -7.23
C THR A 112 5.88 -24.26 -6.39
N VAL A 113 5.05 -25.30 -6.40
CA VAL A 113 5.30 -26.63 -5.81
C VAL A 113 6.67 -27.18 -6.23
N ALA A 114 7.74 -26.68 -5.60
CA ALA A 114 9.10 -27.20 -5.65
C ALA A 114 9.31 -28.26 -4.55
N SER A 115 8.22 -28.65 -3.89
CA SER A 115 8.14 -29.70 -2.89
C SER A 115 7.31 -30.85 -3.44
N THR A 116 7.97 -31.98 -3.61
CA THR A 116 7.61 -33.17 -4.38
C THR A 116 6.33 -33.93 -3.99
N GLU A 117 5.39 -33.41 -3.19
CA GLU A 117 4.26 -34.23 -2.69
C GLU A 117 2.91 -33.51 -2.48
N ILE A 118 2.60 -32.42 -3.19
CA ILE A 118 1.22 -31.93 -3.25
C ILE A 118 0.79 -31.76 -4.70
N THR A 119 -0.05 -32.68 -5.15
CA THR A 119 -0.83 -32.60 -6.38
C THR A 119 -1.87 -31.48 -6.23
N THR A 120 -1.46 -30.21 -6.34
CA THR A 120 -2.42 -29.16 -6.71
C THR A 120 -2.87 -29.47 -8.12
N GLU A 121 -4.15 -29.77 -8.31
CA GLU A 121 -4.75 -29.96 -9.62
C GLU A 121 -4.32 -28.79 -10.53
N GLU A 122 -3.81 -29.07 -11.73
CA GLU A 122 -3.28 -28.06 -12.66
C GLU A 122 -4.09 -26.74 -12.75
N PRO A 123 -5.44 -26.72 -12.73
CA PRO A 123 -6.19 -25.45 -12.76
C PRO A 123 -5.93 -24.49 -11.59
N VAL A 124 -5.72 -24.97 -10.36
CA VAL A 124 -5.55 -24.08 -9.19
C VAL A 124 -4.24 -23.32 -9.28
N GLY A 125 -3.16 -23.98 -9.69
CA GLY A 125 -1.85 -23.34 -9.85
C GLY A 125 -1.84 -22.30 -10.98
N GLU A 126 -2.50 -22.58 -12.10
CA GLU A 126 -2.64 -21.62 -13.21
C GLU A 126 -3.47 -20.40 -12.82
N ASN A 127 -4.62 -20.62 -12.18
CA ASN A 127 -5.47 -19.54 -11.66
C ASN A 127 -4.72 -18.69 -10.65
N LEU A 128 -4.01 -19.31 -9.72
CA LEU A 128 -3.24 -18.60 -8.70
C LEU A 128 -2.14 -17.73 -9.33
N LYS A 129 -1.42 -18.27 -10.32
CA LYS A 129 -0.43 -17.50 -11.07
C LYS A 129 -1.07 -16.31 -11.79
N LYS A 130 -2.21 -16.52 -12.43
CA LYS A 130 -2.94 -15.45 -13.12
C LYS A 130 -3.39 -14.36 -12.13
N SER A 131 -4.02 -14.73 -11.03
CA SER A 131 -4.49 -13.80 -9.99
C SER A 131 -3.35 -13.01 -9.39
N THR A 132 -2.23 -13.65 -9.05
CA THR A 132 -1.04 -12.98 -8.52
C THR A 132 -0.39 -12.06 -9.55
N ASP A 133 -0.29 -12.45 -10.82
CA ASP A 133 0.22 -11.59 -11.89
C ASP A 133 -0.65 -10.33 -12.10
N GLU A 134 -1.98 -10.48 -12.07
CA GLU A 134 -2.94 -9.37 -12.19
C GLU A 134 -2.84 -8.40 -11.01
N ILE A 135 -2.83 -8.93 -9.78
CA ILE A 135 -2.69 -8.12 -8.56
C ILE A 135 -1.34 -7.39 -8.52
N ASN A 136 -0.26 -8.08 -8.87
CA ASN A 136 1.08 -7.47 -8.94
C ASN A 136 1.12 -6.33 -9.96
N ALA A 137 0.50 -6.49 -11.14
CA ALA A 137 0.44 -5.44 -12.14
C ALA A 137 -0.35 -4.20 -11.65
N GLU A 138 -1.42 -4.40 -10.88
CA GLU A 138 -2.18 -3.31 -10.26
C GLU A 138 -1.37 -2.59 -9.19
N ILE A 139 -0.73 -3.33 -8.28
CA ILE A 139 0.13 -2.79 -7.22
C ILE A 139 1.28 -1.99 -7.83
N GLU A 140 1.94 -2.53 -8.87
CA GLU A 140 3.02 -1.83 -9.58
C GLU A 140 2.50 -0.55 -10.23
N LYS A 141 1.34 -0.58 -10.89
CA LYS A 141 0.74 0.61 -11.52
C LYS A 141 0.40 1.70 -10.50
N ILE A 142 -0.22 1.36 -9.38
CA ILE A 142 -0.56 2.29 -8.30
C ILE A 142 0.73 2.90 -7.74
N SER A 143 1.67 2.03 -7.35
CA SER A 143 2.93 2.46 -6.74
C SER A 143 3.76 3.35 -7.69
N ASP A 144 3.85 2.98 -8.97
CA ASP A 144 4.57 3.77 -9.98
C ASP A 144 3.94 5.14 -10.18
N SER A 145 2.61 5.23 -10.17
CA SER A 145 1.91 6.51 -10.27
C SER A 145 2.24 7.43 -9.09
N LEU A 146 2.11 6.93 -7.86
CA LEU A 146 2.38 7.71 -6.63
C LEU A 146 3.85 8.15 -6.55
N ILE A 147 4.78 7.27 -6.90
CA ILE A 147 6.22 7.56 -6.92
C ILE A 147 6.55 8.58 -8.03
N ALA A 148 5.92 8.48 -9.21
CA ALA A 148 6.14 9.41 -10.31
C ALA A 148 5.65 10.82 -9.94
N GLU A 149 4.47 10.92 -9.33
CA GLU A 149 3.92 12.17 -8.84
C GLU A 149 4.83 12.81 -7.78
N PHE A 150 5.26 12.03 -6.78
CA PHE A 150 6.22 12.49 -5.77
C PHE A 150 7.48 13.08 -6.42
N LYS A 151 8.10 12.32 -7.34
CA LYS A 151 9.31 12.75 -8.06
C LYS A 151 9.08 14.02 -8.88
N GLN A 152 7.93 14.16 -9.52
CA GLN A 152 7.57 15.36 -10.28
C GLN A 152 7.47 16.57 -9.35
N ASN A 153 6.83 16.39 -8.19
CA ASN A 153 6.58 17.43 -7.20
C ASN A 153 7.82 17.82 -6.39
N MET A 154 8.89 17.01 -6.38
CA MET A 154 10.16 17.33 -5.69
C MET A 154 10.83 18.62 -6.19
N ASN A 155 10.46 19.09 -7.38
CA ASN A 155 10.98 20.36 -7.93
C ASN A 155 10.22 21.59 -7.42
N ASN A 156 9.11 21.39 -6.68
CA ASN A 156 8.28 22.45 -6.15
C ASN A 156 8.78 22.92 -4.78
N GLU A 157 8.28 24.08 -4.33
CA GLU A 157 8.68 24.63 -3.03
C GLU A 157 7.89 24.02 -1.83
N GLY A 158 6.89 23.19 -2.08
CA GLY A 158 6.01 22.60 -1.07
C GLY A 158 6.65 21.48 -0.24
N TYR A 159 5.96 21.10 0.84
CA TYR A 159 6.25 19.88 1.60
C TYR A 159 5.44 18.72 1.01
N GLN A 160 6.02 17.53 0.99
CA GLN A 160 5.31 16.33 0.59
C GLN A 160 5.79 15.08 1.32
N ASP A 161 4.86 14.17 1.54
CA ASP A 161 5.12 12.85 2.08
C ASP A 161 4.44 11.81 1.20
N ILE A 162 5.12 10.70 0.92
CA ILE A 162 4.47 9.48 0.42
C ILE A 162 4.77 8.31 1.33
N MET A 163 3.77 7.45 1.51
CA MET A 163 3.94 6.18 2.15
C MET A 163 3.20 5.10 1.36
N ILE A 164 3.89 4.00 1.10
CA ILE A 164 3.31 2.78 0.52
C ILE A 164 3.73 1.65 1.43
N LYS A 165 2.77 0.98 2.05
CA LYS A 165 2.99 -0.17 2.91
C LYS A 165 2.03 -1.28 2.55
N HIS A 166 2.26 -2.44 3.13
CA HIS A 166 1.34 -3.55 2.97
C HIS A 166 1.19 -4.32 4.26
N GLU A 167 0.07 -5.02 4.37
CA GLU A 167 -0.26 -5.90 5.46
C GLU A 167 -0.99 -7.12 4.89
N VAL A 168 -0.69 -8.31 5.41
CA VAL A 168 -1.51 -9.48 5.16
C VAL A 168 -2.53 -9.54 6.29
N ILE A 169 -3.77 -9.14 6.00
CA ILE A 169 -4.82 -9.01 7.03
C ILE A 169 -5.23 -10.38 7.54
N ASN A 170 -5.36 -11.35 6.63
CA ASN A 170 -5.89 -12.65 6.97
C ASN A 170 -5.44 -13.71 5.95
N THR A 171 -4.95 -14.83 6.48
CA THR A 171 -4.81 -16.09 5.76
C THR A 171 -5.58 -17.14 6.52
N THR A 172 -6.87 -17.27 6.20
CA THR A 172 -7.58 -18.50 6.58
C THR A 172 -7.08 -19.64 5.69
N ASP A 173 -7.51 -20.86 5.96
CA ASP A 173 -7.28 -21.98 5.04
C ASP A 173 -7.97 -21.75 3.66
N ASP A 174 -8.93 -20.81 3.61
CA ASP A 174 -9.79 -20.58 2.46
C ASP A 174 -9.44 -19.30 1.69
N TYR A 175 -8.96 -18.26 2.37
CA TYR A 175 -8.74 -16.94 1.75
C TYR A 175 -7.40 -16.35 2.14
N PHE A 176 -6.74 -15.74 1.16
CA PHE A 176 -5.61 -14.84 1.35
C PHE A 176 -6.06 -13.41 1.06
N THR A 177 -5.79 -12.46 1.96
CA THR A 177 -5.99 -11.02 1.70
C THR A 177 -4.72 -10.21 1.92
N LEU A 178 -4.32 -9.47 0.89
CA LEU A 178 -3.31 -8.41 0.97
C LEU A 178 -3.98 -7.04 1.03
N LYS A 179 -3.62 -6.24 2.04
CA LYS A 179 -3.87 -4.79 2.12
C LYS A 179 -2.68 -4.04 1.57
N LEU A 180 -2.88 -3.16 0.60
CA LEU A 180 -1.92 -2.15 0.19
C LEU A 180 -2.38 -0.80 0.75
N MET A 181 -1.59 -0.26 1.68
CA MET A 181 -1.83 1.06 2.29
C MET A 181 -1.04 2.10 1.52
N CYS A 182 -1.72 3.12 1.01
CA CYS A 182 -1.12 4.22 0.29
C CYS A 182 -1.50 5.55 0.94
N TYR A 183 -0.52 6.42 1.11
CA TYR A 183 -0.71 7.74 1.67
C TYR A 183 0.10 8.76 0.88
N GLN A 184 -0.51 9.90 0.60
CA GLN A 184 0.17 11.08 0.09
C GLN A 184 -0.20 12.29 0.93
N ALA A 185 0.76 13.18 1.16
CA ALA A 185 0.50 14.46 1.77
C ALA A 185 1.13 15.60 0.99
N ALA A 186 0.37 16.69 0.82
CA ALA A 186 0.86 17.97 0.32
C ALA A 186 0.00 19.11 0.90
N GLY A 187 0.16 19.35 2.21
CA GLY A 187 -0.68 20.29 2.98
C GLY A 187 -1.94 19.65 3.56
N SER A 188 -2.58 18.74 2.81
CA SER A 188 -3.56 17.75 3.29
C SER A 188 -2.99 16.36 3.11
N GLY A 189 -3.40 15.41 3.95
CA GLY A 189 -3.22 13.97 3.70
C GLY A 189 -4.30 13.44 2.76
N TYR A 190 -4.04 12.27 2.19
CA TYR A 190 -5.01 11.43 1.51
C TYR A 190 -4.57 9.97 1.65
N GLU A 191 -5.36 9.19 2.37
CA GLU A 191 -5.17 7.76 2.60
C GLU A 191 -6.07 6.91 1.68
N MET A 192 -5.46 5.91 1.04
CA MET A 192 -6.11 4.96 0.15
C MET A 192 -5.68 3.55 0.50
N ASP A 193 -6.64 2.71 0.84
CA ASP A 193 -6.43 1.29 1.11
C ASP A 193 -7.01 0.43 0.00
N TYR A 194 -6.19 -0.46 -0.55
CA TYR A 194 -6.59 -1.45 -1.54
C TYR A 194 -6.53 -2.84 -0.93
N TYR A 195 -7.53 -3.65 -1.23
CA TYR A 195 -7.67 -5.00 -0.69
C TYR A 195 -7.72 -6.00 -1.83
N TYR A 196 -6.85 -7.01 -1.77
CA TYR A 196 -6.75 -8.05 -2.77
C TYR A 196 -6.98 -9.40 -2.11
N THR A 197 -8.16 -9.99 -2.36
CA THR A 197 -8.53 -11.29 -1.79
C THR A 197 -8.47 -12.39 -2.85
N ILE A 198 -7.83 -13.52 -2.52
CA ILE A 198 -7.76 -14.72 -3.36
C ILE A 198 -8.41 -15.88 -2.61
N ASP A 199 -9.28 -16.63 -3.29
CA ASP A 199 -9.77 -17.92 -2.82
C ASP A 199 -8.69 -18.98 -3.05
N LEU A 200 -8.18 -19.55 -1.97
CA LEU A 200 -7.08 -20.53 -1.98
C LEU A 200 -7.52 -21.90 -2.50
N LYS A 201 -8.82 -22.20 -2.56
CA LYS A 201 -9.34 -23.45 -3.15
C LYS A 201 -9.34 -23.40 -4.66
N THR A 202 -9.63 -22.23 -5.25
CA THR A 202 -9.74 -22.06 -6.71
C THR A 202 -8.51 -21.39 -7.33
N GLY A 203 -7.72 -20.68 -6.53
CA GLY A 203 -6.63 -19.82 -6.98
C GLY A 203 -7.11 -18.49 -7.59
N GLU A 204 -8.40 -18.19 -7.55
CA GLU A 204 -8.99 -17.03 -8.22
C GLU A 204 -9.06 -15.83 -7.28
N ARG A 205 -8.70 -14.64 -7.80
CA ARG A 205 -9.01 -13.37 -7.15
C ARG A 205 -10.53 -13.21 -7.03
N LEU A 206 -10.99 -12.88 -5.84
CA LEU A 206 -12.40 -12.63 -5.57
C LEU A 206 -12.78 -11.17 -5.88
N ALA A 207 -13.90 -10.99 -6.57
CA ALA A 207 -14.69 -9.77 -6.50
C ALA A 207 -15.76 -9.89 -5.40
N LEU A 208 -16.31 -8.77 -4.95
CA LEU A 208 -17.30 -8.75 -3.85
C LEU A 208 -18.50 -9.64 -4.16
N LYS A 209 -19.03 -9.56 -5.39
CA LYS A 209 -20.15 -10.38 -5.87
C LYS A 209 -19.89 -11.89 -5.80
N ASP A 210 -18.63 -12.33 -5.82
CA ASP A 210 -18.28 -13.74 -5.88
C ASP A 210 -18.54 -14.46 -4.55
N LEU A 211 -18.71 -13.73 -3.46
CA LEU A 211 -19.12 -14.26 -2.15
C LEU A 211 -20.59 -14.70 -2.11
N PHE A 212 -21.41 -14.23 -3.06
CA PHE A 212 -22.86 -14.37 -3.00
C PHE A 212 -23.41 -15.27 -4.11
N LYS A 213 -24.55 -15.93 -3.84
CA LYS A 213 -25.26 -16.77 -4.81
C LYS A 213 -25.54 -15.97 -6.09
N GLU A 214 -25.43 -16.63 -7.24
CA GLU A 214 -25.65 -16.00 -8.53
C GLU A 214 -27.03 -15.33 -8.59
N GLY A 215 -27.08 -14.07 -9.01
CA GLY A 215 -28.31 -13.28 -9.12
C GLY A 215 -28.90 -12.79 -7.79
N SER A 216 -28.22 -12.99 -6.66
CA SER A 216 -28.65 -12.43 -5.38
C SER A 216 -28.35 -10.92 -5.29
N ASP A 217 -29.23 -10.19 -4.60
CA ASP A 217 -29.04 -8.76 -4.32
C ASP A 217 -28.28 -8.59 -3.01
N TYR A 218 -26.96 -8.49 -3.11
CA TYR A 218 -26.08 -8.23 -1.96
C TYR A 218 -25.91 -6.73 -1.68
N ILE A 219 -26.11 -5.87 -2.68
CA ILE A 219 -25.90 -4.43 -2.59
C ILE A 219 -26.88 -3.81 -1.59
N THR A 220 -28.17 -4.13 -1.70
CA THR A 220 -29.21 -3.54 -0.84
C THR A 220 -29.01 -3.87 0.65
N PRO A 221 -28.94 -5.14 1.09
CA PRO A 221 -28.83 -5.46 2.52
C PRO A 221 -27.54 -4.91 3.14
N ILE A 222 -26.42 -4.93 2.41
CA ILE A 222 -25.14 -4.39 2.89
C ILE A 222 -25.21 -2.86 3.01
N SER A 223 -25.74 -2.17 2.00
CA SER A 223 -25.84 -0.71 2.01
C SER A 223 -26.75 -0.21 3.13
N GLU A 224 -27.89 -0.86 3.36
CA GLU A 224 -28.80 -0.50 4.44
C GLU A 224 -28.21 -0.80 5.82
N ASN A 225 -27.45 -1.88 5.95
CA ASN A 225 -26.70 -2.16 7.17
C ASN A 225 -25.64 -1.08 7.44
N ILE A 226 -24.83 -0.70 6.45
CA ILE A 226 -23.82 0.36 6.56
C ILE A 226 -24.47 1.68 6.96
N LYS A 227 -25.58 2.07 6.32
CA LYS A 227 -26.34 3.28 6.72
C LYS A 227 -26.78 3.23 8.17
N SER A 228 -27.25 2.07 8.64
CA SER A 228 -27.63 1.89 10.04
C SER A 228 -26.43 2.03 10.98
N GLN A 229 -25.26 1.50 10.60
CA GLN A 229 -24.03 1.63 11.38
C GLN A 229 -23.54 3.08 11.42
N MET A 230 -23.53 3.78 10.27
CA MET A 230 -23.16 5.19 10.18
C MET A 230 -24.00 6.07 11.11
N ARG A 231 -25.34 5.92 11.09
CA ARG A 231 -26.23 6.64 12.02
C ARG A 231 -25.92 6.32 13.48
N GLY A 232 -25.76 5.03 13.80
CA GLY A 232 -25.44 4.61 15.16
C GLY A 232 -24.11 5.16 15.68
N GLN A 233 -23.09 5.27 14.82
CA GLN A 233 -21.80 5.88 15.18
C GLN A 233 -21.91 7.40 15.37
N MET A 234 -22.62 8.10 14.48
CA MET A 234 -22.86 9.56 14.60
C MET A 234 -23.71 9.92 15.82
N ASP A 235 -24.69 9.08 16.20
CA ASP A 235 -25.49 9.25 17.41
C ASP A 235 -24.65 9.06 18.69
N ALA A 236 -23.60 8.24 18.62
CA ALA A 236 -22.76 7.89 19.75
C ALA A 236 -21.56 8.84 19.97
N ASP A 237 -21.06 9.46 18.90
CA ASP A 237 -19.90 10.37 18.94
C ASP A 237 -20.09 11.56 17.98
N GLU A 238 -20.11 12.77 18.56
CA GLU A 238 -20.25 14.03 17.82
C GLU A 238 -19.08 14.35 16.87
N ASN A 239 -17.94 13.66 17.03
CA ASN A 239 -16.77 13.82 16.15
C ASN A 239 -16.81 12.89 14.93
N VAL A 240 -17.75 11.94 14.90
CA VAL A 240 -17.97 11.06 13.75
C VAL A 240 -18.99 11.69 12.81
N SER A 241 -18.66 11.73 11.52
CA SER A 241 -19.53 12.31 10.50
C SER A 241 -19.48 11.51 9.21
N TYR A 242 -20.65 11.24 8.65
CA TYR A 242 -20.82 10.59 7.36
C TYR A 242 -21.82 11.38 6.52
N TRP A 243 -21.69 11.30 5.20
CA TRP A 243 -22.67 11.85 4.27
C TRP A 243 -23.80 10.84 4.12
N LEU A 244 -24.95 11.06 4.77
CA LEU A 244 -26.04 10.07 4.78
C LEU A 244 -27.41 10.69 4.55
N ASP A 245 -27.70 11.76 5.27
CA ASP A 245 -29.02 12.40 5.34
C ASP A 245 -28.90 13.93 5.24
N ASP A 246 -27.85 14.45 4.58
CA ASP A 246 -27.70 15.89 4.35
C ASP A 246 -28.76 16.37 3.35
N THR A 247 -29.64 17.26 3.81
CA THR A 247 -30.72 17.83 2.98
C THR A 247 -30.28 19.02 2.13
N GLU A 248 -29.16 19.66 2.47
CA GLU A 248 -28.60 20.78 1.75
C GLU A 248 -27.75 20.32 0.57
N VAL A 249 -27.02 19.21 0.73
CA VAL A 249 -26.15 18.61 -0.30
C VAL A 249 -26.43 17.12 -0.49
N PRO A 250 -27.66 16.75 -0.93
CA PRO A 250 -28.07 15.35 -1.02
C PRO A 250 -27.25 14.51 -2.00
N GLU A 251 -26.57 15.14 -2.97
CA GLU A 251 -25.69 14.48 -3.93
C GLU A 251 -24.42 13.88 -3.31
N TRP A 252 -24.03 14.31 -2.10
CA TRP A 252 -22.88 13.75 -1.39
C TRP A 252 -23.25 12.55 -0.52
N ASN A 253 -24.54 12.37 -0.24
CA ASN A 253 -24.98 11.28 0.62
C ASN A 253 -24.61 9.92 0.02
N PHE A 254 -24.05 9.05 0.85
CA PHE A 254 -23.83 7.66 0.56
C PHE A 254 -25.17 6.99 0.23
N THR A 255 -25.25 6.44 -0.98
CA THR A 255 -26.47 5.82 -1.51
C THR A 255 -26.42 4.31 -1.39
N SER A 256 -25.40 3.68 -1.96
CA SER A 256 -25.16 2.25 -1.89
C SER A 256 -23.71 1.92 -2.19
N ILE A 257 -23.29 0.71 -1.81
CA ILE A 257 -22.11 0.08 -2.39
C ILE A 257 -22.34 -0.25 -3.88
N ASN A 258 -21.27 -0.67 -4.55
CA ASN A 258 -21.28 -1.18 -5.92
C ASN A 258 -20.34 -2.40 -6.03
N ASP A 259 -20.29 -3.01 -7.22
CA ASP A 259 -19.48 -4.21 -7.49
C ASP A 259 -17.97 -4.01 -7.25
N ASP A 260 -17.49 -2.77 -7.36
CA ASP A 260 -16.07 -2.39 -7.22
C ASP A 260 -15.73 -1.87 -5.81
N THR A 261 -16.69 -1.88 -4.87
CA THR A 261 -16.46 -1.39 -3.50
C THR A 261 -15.45 -2.28 -2.79
N SER A 262 -14.42 -1.66 -2.20
CA SER A 262 -13.36 -2.36 -1.48
C SER A 262 -13.90 -3.20 -0.33
N PHE A 263 -13.41 -4.43 -0.23
CA PHE A 263 -13.79 -5.35 0.82
C PHE A 263 -12.64 -6.28 1.20
N TYR A 264 -12.76 -6.89 2.38
CA TYR A 264 -11.96 -8.04 2.77
C TYR A 264 -12.74 -8.98 3.70
N ILE A 265 -12.18 -10.17 3.94
CA ILE A 265 -12.68 -11.11 4.95
C ILE A 265 -11.74 -11.08 6.16
N ASN A 266 -12.24 -10.64 7.31
CA ASN A 266 -11.44 -10.54 8.52
C ASN A 266 -11.18 -11.91 9.16
N ALA A 267 -10.32 -11.96 10.19
CA ALA A 267 -9.92 -13.20 10.87
C ALA A 267 -11.09 -14.03 11.43
N ASP A 268 -12.22 -13.39 11.74
CA ASP A 268 -13.44 -14.04 12.22
C ASP A 268 -14.33 -14.58 11.08
N GLY A 269 -13.90 -14.44 9.82
CA GLY A 269 -14.66 -14.84 8.64
C GLY A 269 -15.77 -13.85 8.26
N ASN A 270 -15.79 -12.65 8.83
CA ASN A 270 -16.80 -11.65 8.52
C ASN A 270 -16.38 -10.81 7.31
N LEU A 271 -17.37 -10.48 6.47
CA LEU A 271 -17.21 -9.50 5.41
C LEU A 271 -17.02 -8.09 6.02
N VAL A 272 -15.98 -7.40 5.59
CA VAL A 272 -15.73 -5.99 5.94
C VAL A 272 -15.72 -5.17 4.66
N ILE A 273 -16.51 -4.09 4.65
CA ILE A 273 -16.53 -3.10 3.57
C ILE A 273 -15.66 -1.92 4.00
N SER A 274 -14.76 -1.47 3.13
CA SER A 274 -13.84 -0.36 3.39
C SER A 274 -14.11 0.78 2.42
N PHE A 275 -14.06 2.01 2.92
CA PHE A 275 -14.13 3.23 2.12
C PHE A 275 -12.89 4.07 2.37
N ASN A 276 -12.30 4.60 1.30
CA ASN A 276 -11.12 5.45 1.41
C ASN A 276 -11.47 6.80 2.05
N GLU A 277 -10.43 7.54 2.43
CA GLU A 277 -10.59 8.88 2.95
C GLU A 277 -11.45 9.73 1.99
N GLY A 278 -12.50 10.38 2.48
CA GLY A 278 -13.35 11.21 1.63
C GLY A 278 -14.34 10.47 0.73
N ASP A 279 -14.52 9.16 0.84
CA ASP A 279 -15.51 8.45 0.01
C ASP A 279 -16.95 8.60 0.54
N VAL A 280 -17.12 8.57 1.86
CA VAL A 280 -18.44 8.54 2.54
C VAL A 280 -18.55 9.51 3.71
N GLY A 281 -17.53 10.32 3.95
CA GLY A 281 -17.45 11.27 5.05
C GLY A 281 -16.28 12.25 4.85
N PRO A 282 -16.14 13.28 5.70
CA PRO A 282 -15.05 14.23 5.58
C PRO A 282 -13.69 13.55 5.71
N MET A 283 -12.66 14.11 5.05
CA MET A 283 -11.28 13.60 5.06
C MET A 283 -10.72 13.32 6.47
N SER A 284 -11.17 14.05 7.49
CA SER A 284 -10.78 13.81 8.89
C SER A 284 -11.19 12.44 9.45
N MET A 285 -12.11 11.73 8.79
CA MET A 285 -12.50 10.36 9.15
C MET A 285 -11.44 9.33 8.78
N GLY A 286 -10.51 9.67 7.86
CA GLY A 286 -9.57 8.71 7.30
C GLY A 286 -10.29 7.58 6.54
N VAL A 287 -9.61 6.44 6.40
CA VAL A 287 -10.23 5.19 5.91
C VAL A 287 -11.21 4.67 6.97
N VAL A 288 -12.41 4.32 6.54
CA VAL A 288 -13.46 3.78 7.42
C VAL A 288 -13.89 2.39 6.99
N GLU A 289 -14.12 1.53 7.98
CA GLU A 289 -14.45 0.12 7.77
C GLU A 289 -15.77 -0.25 8.46
N PHE A 290 -16.58 -1.05 7.79
CA PHE A 290 -17.86 -1.54 8.29
C PHE A 290 -17.89 -3.06 8.21
N THR A 291 -17.83 -3.71 9.38
CA THR A 291 -18.02 -5.17 9.46
C THR A 291 -19.50 -5.48 9.28
N ILE A 292 -19.83 -6.32 8.30
CA ILE A 292 -21.20 -6.73 7.99
C ILE A 292 -21.57 -7.93 8.86
N PRO A 293 -22.58 -7.82 9.74
CA PRO A 293 -23.06 -8.94 10.52
C PRO A 293 -23.50 -10.10 9.62
N HIS A 294 -23.10 -11.33 9.95
CA HIS A 294 -23.36 -12.50 9.12
C HIS A 294 -24.85 -12.72 8.82
N ASP A 295 -25.76 -12.40 9.75
CA ASP A 295 -27.20 -12.52 9.57
C ASP A 295 -27.79 -11.60 8.48
N VAL A 296 -27.12 -10.49 8.16
CA VAL A 296 -27.52 -9.59 7.06
C VAL A 296 -27.40 -10.27 5.69
N ILE A 297 -26.45 -11.20 5.55
CA ILE A 297 -26.07 -11.81 4.27
C ILE A 297 -26.15 -13.34 4.25
N ALA A 298 -26.46 -13.99 5.37
CA ALA A 298 -26.44 -15.45 5.52
C ALA A 298 -27.25 -16.19 4.44
N ASP A 299 -28.42 -15.67 4.09
CA ASP A 299 -29.32 -16.33 3.12
C ASP A 299 -28.84 -16.19 1.67
N ILE A 300 -27.90 -15.29 1.40
CA ILE A 300 -27.38 -14.98 0.06
C ILE A 300 -25.91 -15.35 -0.14
N LEU A 301 -25.16 -15.72 0.91
CA LEU A 301 -23.79 -16.24 0.80
C LEU A 301 -23.73 -17.61 0.10
N LYS A 302 -22.63 -17.89 -0.60
CA LYS A 302 -22.38 -19.20 -1.25
C LYS A 302 -22.08 -20.33 -0.27
#